data_AF-A0AAD7R5Z5-F1
#
_entry.id   AF-A0AAD7R5Z5-F1
#
_cell.length_a   1.000
_cell.length_b   1.000
_cell.length_c   1.000
_cell.angle_alpha   90.00
_cell.angle_beta   90.00
_cell.angle_gamma   90.00
#
_symmetry.space_group_name_H-M   'P 1'
#
loop_
_entity.id
_entity.type
_entity.pdbx_description
1 polymer ?
#
loop_
_entity_poly.entity_id
_entity_poly.type
_entity_poly.pdbx_seq_one_letter_code
_entity_poly.pdbx_strand_id
1 'polypeptide(L)'
;MWPLTVYEIPMTKVEKLERTVSSYIKKWLGLPRCLSNIGLYGHGALELPVSSLTEEYKCTKVRLNMTLTESQDGMIQAAAPDWQLGGSGCHLRLYSKQNLLSGMETL
;
A
#
# COMPACT_ATOMS: atom_id res chain seq x y z
N MET A 1 -1.22 8.35 8.79
CA MET A 1 -1.48 7.48 7.62
C MET A 1 -2.62 8.02 6.76
N TRP A 2 -2.40 9.14 6.07
CA TRP A 2 -3.35 9.74 5.10
C TRP A 2 -2.72 9.91 3.70
N PRO A 3 -1.39 10.07 3.54
CA PRO A 3 -0.80 10.21 2.21
C PRO A 3 -0.94 8.95 1.34
N LEU A 4 -0.82 7.75 1.93
CA LEU A 4 -0.88 6.47 1.21
C LEU A 4 -2.32 6.10 0.79
N THR A 5 -3.31 6.76 1.37
CA THR A 5 -4.72 6.50 1.11
C THR A 5 -5.22 7.27 -0.09
N VAL A 6 -4.76 8.51 -0.24
CA VAL A 6 -5.22 9.46 -1.27
C VAL A 6 -4.58 9.18 -2.64
N TYR A 7 -3.32 8.73 -2.67
CA TYR A 7 -2.60 8.53 -3.94
C TYR A 7 -2.62 7.07 -4.43
N GLU A 8 -2.83 6.93 -5.74
CA GLU A 8 -2.57 5.71 -6.49
C GLU A 8 -1.07 5.60 -6.77
N ILE A 9 -0.37 4.85 -5.92
CA ILE A 9 1.07 4.60 -6.08
C ILE A 9 1.23 3.16 -6.60
N PRO A 10 1.90 2.94 -7.74
CA PRO A 10 2.14 1.58 -8.22
C PRO A 10 3.08 0.85 -7.26
N MET A 11 2.80 -0.43 -7.01
CA MET A 11 3.53 -1.24 -6.03
C MET A 11 5.04 -1.25 -6.27
N THR A 12 5.46 -1.24 -7.54
CA THR A 12 6.87 -1.21 -7.95
C THR A 12 7.63 0.01 -7.45
N LYS A 13 6.95 1.15 -7.22
CA LYS A 13 7.56 2.36 -6.66
C LYS A 13 7.75 2.23 -5.16
N VAL A 14 6.78 1.65 -4.46
CA VAL A 14 6.85 1.36 -3.02
C VAL A 14 8.02 0.41 -2.73
N GLU A 15 8.13 -0.68 -3.50
CA GLU A 15 9.23 -1.64 -3.36
C GLU A 15 10.61 -1.03 -3.65
N LYS A 16 10.72 -0.17 -4.66
CA LYS A 16 11.97 0.54 -4.96
C LYS A 16 12.37 1.47 -3.82
N LEU A 17 11.42 2.22 -3.28
CA LEU A 17 11.66 3.13 -2.16
C LEU A 17 12.12 2.35 -0.93
N GLU A 18 11.45 1.24 -0.61
CA GLU A 18 11.86 0.38 0.50
C GLU A 18 13.29 -0.13 0.31
N ARG A 19 13.65 -0.64 -0.88
CA ARG A 19 15.03 -1.09 -1.16
C ARG A 19 16.07 0.01 -0.92
N THR A 20 15.74 1.25 -1.30
CA THR A 20 16.62 2.40 -1.08
C THR A 20 16.76 2.70 0.40
N VAL A 21 15.64 2.77 1.14
CA VAL A 21 15.63 3.00 2.59
C VAL A 21 16.40 1.90 3.32
N SER A 22 16.12 0.62 3.04
CA SER A 22 16.85 -0.51 3.61
C SER A 22 18.35 -0.44 3.33
N SER A 23 18.75 0.02 2.15
CA SER A 23 20.17 0.16 1.80
C SER A 23 20.86 1.25 2.62
N TYR A 24 20.17 2.36 2.88
CA TYR A 24 20.69 3.42 3.75
C TYR A 24 20.75 2.98 5.20
N ILE A 25 19.69 2.37 5.72
CA ILE A 25 19.64 1.84 7.09
C ILE A 25 20.78 0.84 7.32
N LYS A 26 20.98 -0.10 6.40
CA LYS A 26 22.10 -1.06 6.50
C LYS A 26 23.46 -0.38 6.51
N LYS A 27 23.67 0.64 5.67
CA LYS A 27 24.92 1.41 5.68
C LYS A 27 25.11 2.18 6.99
N TRP A 28 24.06 2.75 7.52
CA TRP A 28 24.09 3.54 8.77
C TRP A 28 24.38 2.65 9.98
N LEU A 29 23.83 1.43 10.01
CA LEU A 29 24.01 0.48 11.08
C LEU A 29 25.24 -0.45 10.90
N GLY A 30 26.00 -0.28 9.82
CA GLY A 30 27.16 -1.14 9.52
C GLY A 30 26.80 -2.59 9.17
N LEU A 31 25.56 -2.85 8.75
CA LEU A 31 25.07 -4.19 8.46
C LEU A 31 25.54 -4.70 7.09
N PRO A 32 25.80 -6.01 6.94
CA PRO A 32 26.09 -6.61 5.64
C PRO A 32 24.99 -6.35 4.61
N ARG A 33 25.36 -6.08 3.36
CA ARG A 33 24.38 -5.82 2.28
C ARG A 33 23.45 -7.02 2.03
N CYS A 34 23.93 -8.23 2.32
CA CYS A 34 23.20 -9.50 2.20
C CYS A 34 22.14 -9.73 3.29
N LEU A 35 22.07 -8.89 4.33
CA LEU A 35 21.04 -9.02 5.36
C LEU A 35 19.64 -8.99 4.71
N SER A 36 18.78 -9.95 5.04
CA SER A 36 17.42 -9.97 4.52
C SER A 36 16.60 -8.82 5.09
N ASN A 37 15.67 -8.31 4.29
CA ASN A 37 14.73 -7.29 4.73
C ASN A 37 13.83 -7.79 5.87
N ILE A 38 13.59 -9.11 5.95
CA ILE A 38 12.84 -9.74 7.05
C ILE A 38 13.60 -9.67 8.38
N GLY A 39 14.93 -9.71 8.34
CA GLY A 39 15.75 -9.52 9.55
C GLY A 39 15.99 -8.06 9.89
N LEU A 40 15.68 -7.14 8.97
CA LEU A 40 15.80 -5.69 9.17
C LEU A 40 14.54 -5.09 9.78
N TYR A 41 13.37 -5.53 9.32
CA TYR A 41 12.05 -5.02 9.76
C TYR A 41 11.27 -6.00 10.63
N GLY A 42 11.76 -7.24 10.79
CA GLY A 42 11.12 -8.26 11.61
C GLY A 42 11.42 -8.09 13.09
N HIS A 43 10.66 -8.80 13.91
CA HIS A 43 10.87 -8.87 15.35
C HIS A 43 12.05 -9.82 15.64
N GLY A 44 13.12 -9.31 16.24
CA GLY A 44 14.36 -10.07 16.43
C GLY A 44 15.51 -9.22 16.98
N ALA A 45 16.75 -9.56 16.63
CA ALA A 45 17.95 -8.93 17.20
C ALA A 45 18.08 -7.41 16.91
N LEU A 46 17.36 -6.90 15.92
CA LEU A 46 17.37 -5.50 15.52
C LEU A 46 15.93 -4.98 15.56
N GLU A 47 15.42 -4.69 16.75
CA GLU A 47 14.10 -4.07 16.92
C GLU A 47 14.17 -2.58 16.57
N LEU A 48 14.10 -2.26 15.27
CA LEU A 48 14.02 -0.87 14.83
C LEU A 48 12.58 -0.36 15.01
N PRO A 49 12.40 0.93 15.38
CA PRO A 49 11.10 1.59 15.37
C PRO A 49 10.68 1.96 13.92
N VAL A 50 10.92 1.05 12.97
CA VAL A 50 10.64 1.23 11.54
C VAL A 50 10.08 -0.09 11.01
N SER A 51 8.86 -0.06 10.50
CA SER A 51 8.19 -1.20 9.84
C SER A 51 8.46 -1.23 8.33
N SER A 52 8.22 -2.39 7.71
CA SER A 52 8.33 -2.53 6.25
C SER A 52 7.32 -1.62 5.55
N LEU A 53 7.81 -0.74 4.68
CA LEU A 53 6.99 0.20 3.93
C LEU A 53 5.97 -0.52 3.02
N THR A 54 6.37 -1.63 2.39
CA THR A 54 5.50 -2.48 1.57
C THR A 54 4.38 -3.08 2.41
N GLU A 55 4.68 -3.54 3.62
CA GLU A 55 3.68 -4.11 4.51
C GLU A 55 2.68 -3.05 4.97
N GLU A 56 3.16 -1.90 5.43
CA GLU A 56 2.31 -0.78 5.81
C GLU A 56 1.45 -0.27 4.65
N TYR A 57 2.00 -0.22 3.44
CA TYR A 57 1.26 0.18 2.25
C TYR A 57 0.11 -0.78 1.96
N LYS A 58 0.38 -2.09 1.96
CA LYS A 58 -0.65 -3.13 1.76
C LYS A 58 -1.71 -3.08 2.86
N CYS A 59 -1.30 -3.01 4.12
CA CYS A 59 -2.20 -2.93 5.27
C CYS A 59 -3.09 -1.68 5.16
N THR A 60 -2.52 -0.52 4.82
CA THR A 60 -3.28 0.72 4.63
C THR A 60 -4.31 0.59 3.51
N LYS A 61 -3.91 -0.01 2.38
CA LYS A 61 -4.77 -0.24 1.22
C LYS A 61 -5.95 -1.19 1.55
N VAL A 62 -5.69 -2.28 2.28
CA VAL A 62 -6.74 -3.20 2.78
C VAL A 62 -7.65 -2.51 3.79
N ARG A 63 -7.09 -1.79 4.77
CA ARG A 63 -7.85 -1.07 5.79
C ARG A 63 -8.77 -0.01 5.20
N LEU A 64 -8.29 0.73 4.19
CA LEU A 64 -9.13 1.66 3.46
C LEU A 64 -10.29 0.96 2.78
N ASN A 65 -10.01 -0.16 2.11
CA ASN A 65 -11.08 -0.88 1.45
C ASN A 65 -12.13 -1.35 2.45
N MET A 66 -11.71 -1.97 3.55
CA MET A 66 -12.61 -2.39 4.61
C MET A 66 -13.46 -1.21 5.12
N THR A 67 -12.82 -0.06 5.35
CA THR A 67 -13.51 1.17 5.77
C THR A 67 -14.54 1.66 4.74
N LEU A 68 -14.22 1.60 3.45
CA LEU A 68 -15.14 1.99 2.39
C LEU A 68 -16.30 0.99 2.24
N THR A 69 -16.02 -0.31 2.32
CA THR A 69 -17.03 -1.37 2.20
C THR A 69 -17.98 -1.43 3.40
N GLU A 70 -17.50 -1.10 4.59
CA GLU A 70 -18.30 -1.08 5.83
C GLU A 70 -19.02 0.26 6.07
N SER A 71 -18.89 1.22 5.14
CA SER A 71 -19.57 2.50 5.26
C SER A 71 -21.09 2.35 5.15
N GLN A 72 -21.81 3.08 6.00
CA GLN A 72 -23.29 3.14 5.97
C GLN A 72 -23.81 3.92 4.76
N ASP A 73 -22.99 4.78 4.16
CA ASP A 73 -23.34 5.55 2.98
C ASP A 73 -23.15 4.74 1.71
N GLY A 74 -24.26 4.44 1.02
CA GLY A 74 -24.25 3.64 -0.22
C GLY A 74 -23.38 4.22 -1.34
N MET A 75 -23.18 5.54 -1.37
CA MET A 75 -22.29 6.20 -2.34
C MET A 75 -20.81 5.91 -2.05
N ILE A 76 -20.41 5.88 -0.76
CA ILE A 76 -19.05 5.60 -0.32
C ILE A 76 -18.73 4.11 -0.51
N GLN A 77 -19.70 3.24 -0.21
CA GLN A 77 -19.59 1.81 -0.45
C GLN A 77 -19.45 1.50 -1.95
N ALA A 78 -20.18 2.19 -2.82
CA ALA A 78 -20.08 2.04 -4.27
C ALA A 78 -18.76 2.54 -4.88
N ALA A 79 -18.00 3.36 -4.14
CA ALA A 79 -16.68 3.85 -4.52
C ALA A 79 -15.55 2.89 -4.09
N ALA A 80 -15.85 1.84 -3.31
CA ALA A 80 -14.86 0.83 -2.92
C ALA A 80 -14.34 0.08 -4.17
N PRO A 81 -13.01 -0.05 -4.34
CA PRO A 81 -12.45 -0.82 -5.44
C PRO A 81 -12.76 -2.32 -5.27
N ASP A 82 -12.89 -3.05 -6.38
CA ASP A 82 -13.02 -4.51 -6.38
C ASP A 82 -11.64 -5.17 -6.22
N TRP A 83 -11.45 -5.98 -5.17
CA TRP A 83 -10.16 -6.60 -4.84
C TRP A 83 -10.17 -8.07 -5.27
N GLN A 84 -9.57 -8.39 -6.41
CA GLN A 84 -9.23 -9.77 -6.74
C GLN A 84 -7.98 -10.20 -5.95
N LEU A 85 -8.20 -10.74 -4.75
CA LEU A 85 -7.17 -11.42 -3.96
C LEU A 85 -6.91 -12.81 -4.54
N GLY A 86 -6.13 -12.89 -5.62
CA GLY A 86 -5.71 -14.15 -6.22
C GLY A 86 -4.45 -14.02 -7.08
N GLY A 87 -3.29 -14.31 -6.49
CA GLY A 87 -2.03 -14.56 -7.19
C GLY A 87 -1.10 -13.36 -7.35
N SER A 88 -0.02 -13.34 -6.55
CA SER A 88 1.32 -12.71 -6.72
C SER A 88 1.52 -11.37 -7.45
N GLY A 89 0.48 -10.59 -7.71
CA GLY A 89 0.58 -9.28 -8.34
C GLY A 89 -0.61 -8.44 -7.94
N CYS A 90 -0.40 -7.52 -7.00
CA CYS A 90 -1.38 -6.49 -6.64
C CYS A 90 -1.46 -5.47 -7.79
N HIS A 91 -2.00 -5.87 -8.94
CA HIS A 91 -2.28 -4.98 -10.05
C HIS A 91 -3.67 -4.39 -9.83
N LEU A 92 -3.70 -3.18 -9.24
CA LEU A 92 -4.90 -2.36 -9.14
C LEU A 92 -5.36 -2.03 -10.57
N ARG A 93 -6.40 -2.71 -11.07
CA ARG A 93 -7.08 -2.32 -12.31
C ARG A 93 -8.16 -1.30 -11.95
N LEU A 94 -7.75 -0.04 -11.74
CA LEU A 94 -8.67 1.09 -11.62
C LEU A 94 -9.02 1.60 -13.02
N TYR A 95 -9.80 0.81 -13.75
CA TYR A 95 -10.33 1.18 -15.07
C TYR A 95 -11.73 0.61 -15.24
N SER A 96 -12.74 1.18 -14.56
CA SER A 96 -14.15 1.06 -14.99
C SER A 96 -15.17 1.94 -14.23
N LYS A 97 -14.77 3.02 -13.53
CA LYS A 97 -15.75 3.89 -12.82
C LYS A 97 -15.64 5.39 -13.14
N GLN A 98 -14.74 5.81 -14.03
CA GLN A 98 -14.79 7.19 -14.56
C GLN A 98 -15.96 7.42 -15.53
N ASN A 99 -16.58 6.38 -16.08
CA ASN A 99 -17.80 6.52 -16.91
C ASN A 99 -19.10 6.68 -16.09
N LEU A 100 -19.07 6.57 -14.75
CA LEU A 100 -20.27 6.80 -13.93
C LEU A 100 -20.36 8.22 -13.36
N LEU A 101 -19.22 8.92 -13.24
CA LEU A 101 -19.19 10.31 -12.77
C LEU A 101 -19.40 11.33 -13.90
N SER A 102 -19.10 10.98 -15.15
CA SER A 102 -19.41 11.85 -16.30
C SER A 102 -20.90 11.89 -16.67
N GLY A 103 -21.73 10.99 -16.13
CA GLY A 103 -23.17 10.94 -16.40
C GLY A 103 -24.04 11.72 -15.41
N MET A 104 -23.45 12.36 -14.39
CA MET A 104 -24.16 13.14 -13.37
C MET A 104 -23.83 14.65 -13.40
N GLU A 105 -23.16 15.14 -14.45
CA GLU A 105 -22.91 16.58 -14.68
C GLU A 105 -23.75 17.19 -15.84
N THR A 106 -24.86 16.56 -16.21
CA THR A 106 -25.88 17.19 -17.07
C THR A 106 -27.27 17.00 -16.50
N LEU A 107 -27.62 17.80 -15.50
CA LEU A 107 -28.97 18.33 -15.23
C LEU A 107 -28.85 19.69 -14.55
#